data_AF-A0A9D8VCQ1-F1
#
_entry.id   AF-A0A9D8VCQ1-F1
#
_cell.length_a   1.000
_cell.length_b   1.000
_cell.length_c   1.000
_cell.angle_alpha   90.00
_cell.angle_beta   90.00
_cell.angle_gamma   90.00
#
_symmetry.space_group_name_H-M   'P 1'
#
loop_
_entity.id
_entity.type
_entity.pdbx_description
1 polymer ?
#
loop_
_entity_poly.entity_id
_entity_poly.type
_entity_poly.pdbx_seq_one_letter_code
_entity_poly.pdbx_strand_id
1 'polypeptide(L)'
;MSVRPRPWEDFPGIWKTESAFLSWVRGGIRRYLWSKNPVKLEFAKSRRIKIANTNEKSKLRNPTVWGYVCEQCGKETPQANVEIDHKTGEFSLKRVEDIQSFVEGVVFVRMEDLAVLCKPCHEIKTYAERYGLTLEEADIVKQAIAIQKQKGYDKVFLQEVGIKPASNAELRKEQIIEYLRSKKEGG
;
A
#
# COMPACT_ATOMS: atom_id res chain seq x y z
N MET A 1 -3.55 -38.52 19.67
CA MET A 1 -3.20 -37.34 18.87
C MET A 1 -3.40 -36.13 19.77
N SER A 2 -2.35 -35.35 20.04
CA SER A 2 -2.50 -34.13 20.84
C SER A 2 -3.35 -33.13 20.05
N VAL A 3 -4.43 -32.63 20.65
CA VAL A 3 -5.25 -31.57 20.06
C VAL A 3 -4.39 -30.31 20.00
N ARG A 4 -4.33 -29.66 18.83
CA ARG A 4 -3.61 -28.39 18.68
C ARG A 4 -4.20 -27.36 19.66
N PRO A 5 -3.38 -26.69 20.50
CA PRO A 5 -3.87 -25.63 21.39
C PRO A 5 -4.59 -24.53 20.59
N ARG A 6 -5.61 -23.94 21.18
CA ARG A 6 -6.38 -22.85 20.58
C ARG A 6 -6.33 -21.65 21.53
N PRO A 7 -5.27 -20.81 21.47
CA PRO A 7 -5.06 -19.75 22.45
C PRO A 7 -6.20 -18.73 22.58
N TRP A 8 -7.00 -18.56 21.52
CA TRP A 8 -8.19 -17.71 21.55
C TRP A 8 -9.39 -18.34 22.28
N GLU A 9 -9.38 -19.65 22.49
CA GLU A 9 -10.34 -20.36 23.34
C GLU A 9 -9.82 -20.53 24.76
N ASP A 10 -8.53 -20.83 24.90
CA ASP A 10 -7.88 -21.04 26.19
C ASP A 10 -7.71 -19.72 26.96
N PHE A 11 -7.49 -18.60 26.25
CA PHE A 11 -7.24 -17.27 26.82
C PHE A 11 -8.10 -16.17 26.16
N PRO A 12 -9.44 -16.22 26.28
CA PRO A 12 -10.34 -15.28 25.60
C PRO A 12 -10.20 -13.84 26.09
N GLY A 13 -9.64 -13.63 27.29
CA GLY A 13 -9.30 -12.29 27.81
C GLY A 13 -8.13 -11.62 27.09
N ILE A 14 -7.26 -12.40 26.43
CA ILE A 14 -6.14 -11.89 25.64
C ILE A 14 -6.56 -11.77 24.16
N TRP A 15 -7.10 -12.85 23.59
CA TRP A 15 -7.57 -12.90 22.22
C TRP A 15 -9.01 -13.35 22.17
N LYS A 16 -9.93 -12.42 21.87
CA LYS A 16 -11.37 -12.69 21.78
C LYS A 16 -11.76 -13.66 20.66
N THR A 17 -10.96 -13.73 19.60
CA THR A 17 -11.21 -14.53 18.41
C THR A 17 -9.89 -15.03 17.80
N GLU A 18 -9.97 -16.07 16.96
CA GLU A 18 -8.84 -16.52 16.16
C GLU A 18 -8.26 -15.38 15.31
N SER A 19 -9.11 -14.54 14.70
CA SER A 19 -8.66 -13.40 13.89
C SER A 19 -7.87 -12.38 14.72
N ALA A 20 -8.18 -12.21 16.01
CA ALA A 20 -7.42 -11.34 16.91
C ALA A 20 -6.03 -11.92 17.19
N PHE A 21 -5.95 -13.23 17.45
CA PHE A 21 -4.68 -13.95 17.58
C PHE A 21 -3.85 -13.87 16.30
N LEU A 22 -4.42 -14.16 15.13
CA LEU A 22 -3.73 -14.11 13.85
C LEU A 22 -3.29 -12.70 13.47
N SER A 23 -4.01 -11.66 13.92
CA SER A 23 -3.58 -10.27 13.74
C SER A 23 -2.33 -9.95 14.58
N TRP A 24 -2.23 -10.49 15.79
CA TRP A 24 -1.03 -10.41 16.61
C TRP A 24 0.16 -11.16 15.96
N VAL A 25 -0.07 -12.40 15.48
CA VAL A 25 0.93 -13.19 14.74
C VAL A 25 1.42 -12.45 13.49
N ARG A 26 0.50 -11.94 12.66
CA ARG A 26 0.81 -11.12 11.48
C ARG A 26 1.72 -9.95 11.84
N GLY A 27 1.41 -9.26 12.93
CA GLY A 27 2.18 -8.14 13.44
C GLY A 27 3.61 -8.53 13.83
N GLY A 28 3.83 -9.71 14.41
CA GLY A 28 5.16 -10.25 14.69
C GLY A 28 5.96 -10.52 13.43
N ILE A 29 5.36 -11.24 12.47
CA ILE A 29 5.98 -11.57 11.19
C ILE A 29 6.32 -10.29 10.41
N ARG A 30 5.40 -9.33 10.30
CA ARG A 30 5.65 -8.09 9.54
C ARG A 30 6.66 -7.17 10.24
N ARG A 31 6.56 -6.96 11.56
CA ARG A 31 7.44 -6.01 12.27
C ARG A 31 8.85 -6.54 12.47
N TYR A 32 9.01 -7.84 12.64
CA TYR A 32 10.33 -8.44 12.87
C TYR A 32 10.87 -9.07 11.60
N LEU A 33 10.22 -10.13 11.10
CA LEU A 33 10.76 -10.90 9.97
C LEU A 33 10.81 -10.09 8.68
N TRP A 34 9.73 -9.39 8.31
CA TRP A 34 9.71 -8.59 7.07
C TRP A 34 10.53 -7.30 7.19
N SER A 35 10.30 -6.49 8.21
CA SER A 35 11.01 -5.21 8.35
C SER A 35 12.52 -5.36 8.53
N LYS A 36 12.98 -6.47 9.10
CA LYS A 36 14.41 -6.77 9.32
C LYS A 36 14.96 -7.85 8.37
N ASN A 37 14.21 -8.22 7.33
CA ASN A 37 14.65 -9.25 6.39
C ASN A 37 15.99 -8.85 5.72
N PRO A 38 17.08 -9.63 5.86
CA PRO A 38 18.38 -9.25 5.34
C PRO A 38 18.42 -9.05 3.82
N VAL A 39 17.71 -9.88 3.05
CA VAL A 39 17.63 -9.78 1.57
C VAL A 39 16.94 -8.47 1.18
N LYS A 40 15.83 -8.14 1.84
CA LYS A 40 15.13 -6.85 1.67
C LYS A 40 16.04 -5.66 1.99
N LEU A 41 16.81 -5.75 3.08
CA LEU A 41 17.71 -4.67 3.49
C LEU A 41 18.86 -4.48 2.50
N GLU A 42 19.46 -5.56 1.99
CA GLU A 42 20.49 -5.48 0.94
C GLU A 42 19.91 -4.99 -0.39
N PHE A 43 18.70 -5.39 -0.78
CA PHE A 43 17.99 -4.82 -1.91
C PHE A 43 17.82 -3.30 -1.74
N ALA A 44 17.29 -2.86 -0.60
CA ALA A 44 17.10 -1.44 -0.29
C ALA A 44 18.43 -0.66 -0.27
N LYS A 45 19.53 -1.28 0.14
CA LYS A 45 20.86 -0.66 0.10
C LYS A 45 21.37 -0.54 -1.34
N SER A 46 21.18 -1.56 -2.16
CA SER A 46 21.63 -1.60 -3.57
C SER A 46 20.89 -0.58 -4.47
N ARG A 47 19.65 -0.22 -4.13
CA ARG A 47 18.82 0.71 -4.90
C ARG A 47 18.89 2.16 -4.42
N ARG A 48 19.59 2.42 -3.32
CA ARG A 48 19.61 3.73 -2.65
C ARG A 48 20.48 4.72 -3.42
N ILE A 49 19.96 5.92 -3.67
CA ILE A 49 20.64 7.02 -4.38
C ILE A 49 20.64 8.31 -3.56
N LYS A 50 21.52 9.25 -3.92
CA LYS A 50 21.47 10.63 -3.42
C LYS A 50 20.60 11.46 -4.35
N ILE A 51 19.59 12.13 -3.79
CA ILE A 51 18.69 13.02 -4.53
C ILE A 51 18.77 14.43 -3.95
N ALA A 52 18.32 15.42 -4.71
CA ALA A 52 18.25 16.80 -4.24
C ALA A 52 17.32 16.93 -3.03
N ASN A 53 17.75 17.69 -2.02
CA ASN A 53 16.93 17.97 -0.85
C ASN A 53 15.91 19.07 -1.15
N THR A 54 14.62 18.73 -1.14
CA THR A 54 13.52 19.68 -1.37
C THR A 54 13.06 20.41 -0.12
N ASN A 55 13.53 20.03 1.08
CA ASN A 55 13.12 20.65 2.33
C ASN A 55 13.81 22.02 2.51
N GLU A 56 13.04 23.11 2.44
CA GLU A 56 13.55 24.48 2.46
C GLU A 56 14.42 24.82 3.67
N LYS A 57 14.12 24.26 4.84
CA LYS A 57 14.83 24.54 6.10
C LYS A 57 16.21 23.86 6.16
N SER A 58 16.37 22.76 5.44
CA SER A 58 17.57 21.91 5.52
C SER A 58 18.39 21.87 4.24
N LYS A 59 17.82 22.22 3.09
CA LYS A 59 18.48 22.15 1.77
C LYS A 59 19.77 22.96 1.68
N LEU A 60 19.86 24.09 2.39
CA LEU A 60 21.08 24.91 2.40
C LEU A 60 22.25 24.20 3.12
N ARG A 61 21.97 23.50 4.22
CA ARG A 61 22.97 22.78 5.02
C ARG A 61 23.23 21.37 4.51
N ASN A 62 22.20 20.74 3.96
CA ASN A 62 22.21 19.37 3.44
C ASN A 62 21.60 19.39 2.04
N PRO A 63 22.38 19.70 1.00
CA PRO A 63 21.85 19.85 -0.36
C PRO A 63 21.32 18.55 -0.95
N THR A 64 21.72 17.40 -0.38
CA THR A 64 21.24 16.08 -0.79
C THR A 64 20.74 15.24 0.38
N VAL A 65 19.78 14.36 0.10
CA VAL A 65 19.26 13.34 1.03
C VAL A 65 19.29 11.97 0.37
N TRP A 66 19.17 10.92 1.18
CA TRP A 66 18.98 9.57 0.64
C TRP A 66 17.56 9.42 0.08
N GLY A 67 17.47 8.80 -1.09
CA GLY A 67 16.22 8.57 -1.80
C GLY A 67 16.34 7.36 -2.74
N TYR A 68 15.30 7.19 -3.53
CA TYR A 68 15.14 6.06 -4.44
C TYR A 68 14.37 6.52 -5.69
N VAL A 69 14.53 5.78 -6.78
CA VAL A 69 13.67 5.90 -7.96
C VAL A 69 12.52 4.91 -7.79
N CYS A 70 11.27 5.39 -7.85
CA CYS A 70 10.10 4.52 -7.82
C CYS A 70 10.04 3.68 -9.11
N GLU A 71 9.96 2.36 -8.99
CA GLU A 71 9.93 1.46 -10.15
C GLU A 71 8.62 1.55 -10.95
N GLN A 72 7.54 2.06 -10.34
CA GLN A 72 6.25 2.22 -11.03
C GLN A 72 6.10 3.55 -11.76
N CYS A 73 6.58 4.67 -11.20
CA CYS A 73 6.38 6.00 -11.79
C CYS A 73 7.67 6.71 -12.22
N GLY A 74 8.84 6.11 -11.97
CA GLY A 74 10.15 6.66 -12.36
C GLY A 74 10.61 7.89 -11.55
N LYS A 75 9.82 8.37 -10.59
CA LYS A 75 10.13 9.60 -9.84
C LYS A 75 11.13 9.32 -8.71
N GLU A 76 12.10 10.22 -8.57
CA GLU A 76 12.97 10.30 -7.40
C GLU A 76 12.16 10.69 -6.15
N THR A 77 12.26 9.91 -5.09
CA THR A 77 11.48 10.08 -3.87
C THR A 77 12.39 9.96 -2.63
N PRO A 78 12.29 10.88 -1.65
CA PRO A 78 13.04 10.77 -0.40
C PRO A 78 12.75 9.46 0.32
N GLN A 79 13.75 8.91 1.02
CA GLN A 79 13.65 7.62 1.70
C GLN A 79 12.43 7.51 2.65
N ALA A 80 12.02 8.60 3.30
CA ALA A 80 10.86 8.62 4.19
C ALA A 80 9.50 8.40 3.48
N ASN A 81 9.47 8.52 2.15
CA ASN A 81 8.27 8.46 1.31
C ASN A 81 8.26 7.27 0.35
N VAL A 82 9.13 6.28 0.58
CA VAL A 82 9.15 5.03 -0.17
C VAL A 82 8.90 3.83 0.75
N GLU A 83 8.39 2.76 0.15
CA GLU A 83 8.26 1.43 0.72
C GLU A 83 9.01 0.45 -0.17
N ILE A 84 9.65 -0.53 0.45
CA ILE A 84 10.16 -1.72 -0.26
C ILE A 84 9.07 -2.77 -0.16
N ASP A 85 8.51 -3.13 -1.30
CA ASP A 85 7.32 -3.98 -1.40
C ASP A 85 7.61 -5.25 -2.20
N HIS A 86 6.81 -6.29 -1.96
CA HIS A 86 6.78 -7.46 -2.83
C HIS A 86 6.18 -7.08 -4.19
N LYS A 87 6.80 -7.45 -5.31
CA LYS A 87 6.24 -7.20 -6.66
C LYS A 87 4.89 -7.90 -6.85
N THR A 88 4.79 -9.12 -6.34
CA THR A 88 3.53 -9.87 -6.25
C THR A 88 3.15 -9.98 -4.77
N GLY A 89 2.10 -9.29 -4.36
CA GLY A 89 1.63 -9.24 -2.98
C GLY A 89 0.51 -10.23 -2.63
N GLU A 90 -0.37 -9.78 -1.73
CA GLU A 90 -1.58 -10.47 -1.23
C GLU A 90 -1.38 -11.86 -0.60
N PHE A 91 -0.50 -11.94 0.39
CA PHE A 91 -0.45 -13.11 1.28
C PHE A 91 -1.55 -13.01 2.33
N SER A 92 -2.55 -13.88 2.26
CA SER A 92 -3.66 -13.91 3.21
C SER A 92 -3.30 -14.74 4.46
N LEU A 93 -3.74 -14.29 5.63
CA LEU A 93 -3.63 -15.03 6.90
C LEU A 93 -4.99 -14.97 7.61
N LYS A 94 -5.92 -15.81 7.18
CA LYS A 94 -7.32 -15.78 7.64
C LYS A 94 -7.60 -16.88 8.66
N ARG A 95 -6.86 -17.98 8.61
CA ARG A 95 -6.91 -19.11 9.55
C ARG A 95 -5.51 -19.61 9.91
N VAL A 96 -5.38 -20.40 10.97
CA VAL A 96 -4.08 -20.96 11.40
C VAL A 96 -3.36 -21.75 10.30
N GLU A 97 -4.09 -22.44 9.43
CA GLU A 97 -3.51 -23.22 8.32
C GLU A 97 -2.80 -22.34 7.29
N ASP A 98 -3.13 -21.04 7.22
CA ASP A 98 -2.48 -20.10 6.31
C ASP A 98 -1.10 -19.64 6.83
N ILE A 99 -0.70 -19.98 8.07
CA ILE A 99 0.55 -19.46 8.67
C ILE A 99 1.77 -19.79 7.83
N GLN A 100 1.88 -21.04 7.35
CA GLN A 100 3.05 -21.46 6.58
C GLN A 100 3.17 -20.67 5.27
N SER A 101 2.11 -20.69 4.45
CA SER A 101 2.10 -19.99 3.17
C SER A 101 2.26 -18.48 3.33
N PHE A 102 1.71 -17.91 4.42
CA PHE A 102 1.90 -16.50 4.76
C PHE A 102 3.36 -16.18 5.12
N VAL A 103 4.03 -17.02 5.91
CA VAL A 103 5.45 -16.83 6.25
C VAL A 103 6.31 -16.96 5.01
N GLU A 104 6.12 -18.00 4.21
CA GLU A 104 6.86 -18.23 2.97
C GLU A 104 6.69 -17.02 2.03
N GLY A 105 5.45 -16.60 1.75
CA GLY A 105 5.20 -15.46 0.89
C GLY A 105 5.81 -14.15 1.40
N VAL A 106 5.75 -13.88 2.71
CA VAL A 106 6.27 -12.63 3.28
C VAL A 106 7.80 -12.63 3.40
N VAL A 107 8.42 -13.76 3.73
CA VAL A 107 9.82 -13.82 4.17
C VAL A 107 10.75 -14.43 3.13
N PHE A 108 10.28 -15.35 2.29
CA PHE A 108 11.12 -16.10 1.35
C PHE A 108 11.18 -15.32 0.04
N VAL A 109 12.00 -14.27 0.03
CA VAL A 109 12.14 -13.34 -1.08
C VAL A 109 13.55 -13.37 -1.66
N ARG A 110 13.65 -13.18 -2.96
CA ARG A 110 14.88 -12.82 -3.67
C ARG A 110 14.83 -11.34 -4.03
N MET A 111 15.96 -10.77 -4.48
CA MET A 111 16.01 -9.36 -4.83
C MET A 111 15.08 -9.00 -6.00
N GLU A 112 14.90 -9.92 -6.95
CA GLU A 112 14.01 -9.76 -8.10
C GLU A 112 12.53 -9.76 -7.73
N ASP A 113 12.16 -10.32 -6.58
CA ASP A 113 10.77 -10.36 -6.08
C ASP A 113 10.36 -9.03 -5.41
N LEU A 114 11.28 -8.07 -5.27
CA LEU A 114 11.09 -6.81 -4.56
C LEU A 114 11.08 -5.61 -5.51
N ALA A 115 10.34 -4.57 -5.13
CA ALA A 115 10.30 -3.29 -5.82
C ALA A 115 10.41 -2.12 -4.85
N VAL A 116 11.05 -1.04 -5.30
CA VAL A 116 10.97 0.26 -4.63
C VAL A 116 9.75 1.03 -5.13
N LEU A 117 8.79 1.32 -4.25
CA LEU A 117 7.59 2.08 -4.58
C LEU A 117 7.48 3.32 -3.72
N CYS A 118 7.12 4.47 -4.30
CA CYS A 118 6.67 5.60 -3.49
C CYS A 118 5.32 5.27 -2.85
N LYS A 119 5.02 5.87 -1.69
CA LYS A 119 3.77 5.61 -0.95
C LYS A 119 2.49 5.69 -1.82
N PRO A 120 2.31 6.68 -2.71
CA PRO A 120 1.15 6.70 -3.61
C PRO A 120 1.06 5.48 -4.54
N CYS A 121 2.16 5.10 -5.18
CA CYS A 121 2.19 3.92 -6.06
C CYS A 121 1.96 2.62 -5.28
N HIS A 122 2.52 2.51 -4.08
CA HIS A 122 2.29 1.37 -3.18
C HIS A 122 0.81 1.25 -2.78
N GLU A 123 0.15 2.36 -2.47
CA GLU A 123 -1.28 2.38 -2.15
C GLU A 123 -2.15 1.97 -3.35
N ILE A 124 -1.80 2.39 -4.57
CA ILE A 124 -2.48 1.99 -5.81
C ILE A 124 -2.32 0.48 -6.02
N LYS A 125 -1.08 -0.02 -5.95
CA LYS A 125 -0.79 -1.46 -6.10
C LYS A 125 -1.55 -2.30 -5.07
N THR A 126 -1.52 -1.92 -3.80
CA THR A 126 -2.24 -2.62 -2.72
C THR A 126 -3.75 -2.65 -2.99
N TYR A 127 -4.32 -1.56 -3.51
CA TYR A 127 -5.73 -1.52 -3.86
C TYR A 127 -6.05 -2.42 -5.06
N ALA A 128 -5.20 -2.37 -6.09
CA ALA A 128 -5.30 -3.23 -7.28
C ALA A 128 -5.31 -4.72 -6.91
N GLU A 129 -4.33 -5.16 -6.11
CA GLU A 129 -4.22 -6.55 -5.66
C GLU A 129 -5.43 -7.00 -4.84
N ARG A 130 -5.91 -6.14 -3.92
CA ARG A 130 -7.05 -6.47 -3.05
C ARG A 130 -8.35 -6.67 -3.83
N TYR A 131 -8.58 -5.88 -4.88
CA TYR A 131 -9.84 -5.84 -5.60
C TYR A 131 -9.76 -6.46 -7.00
N GLY A 132 -8.61 -7.06 -7.38
CA GLY A 132 -8.41 -7.66 -8.69
C GLY A 132 -8.49 -6.65 -9.84
N LEU A 133 -8.05 -5.42 -9.62
CA LEU A 133 -8.05 -4.35 -10.61
C LEU A 133 -6.70 -4.23 -11.30
N THR A 134 -6.67 -3.60 -12.48
CA THR A 134 -5.42 -3.10 -13.05
C THR A 134 -4.88 -1.93 -12.22
N LEU A 135 -3.58 -1.63 -12.35
CA LEU A 135 -2.97 -0.46 -11.70
C LEU A 135 -3.63 0.85 -12.15
N GLU A 136 -4.10 0.90 -13.40
CA GLU A 136 -4.77 2.06 -13.96
C GLU A 136 -6.16 2.28 -13.37
N GLU A 137 -6.97 1.22 -13.27
CA GLU A 137 -8.27 1.29 -12.61
C GLU A 137 -8.12 1.65 -11.13
N ALA A 138 -7.15 1.03 -10.44
CA ALA A 138 -6.88 1.33 -9.05
C ALA A 138 -6.41 2.79 -8.86
N ASP A 139 -5.59 3.33 -9.77
CA ASP A 139 -5.17 4.74 -9.77
C ASP A 139 -6.39 5.67 -9.86
N ILE A 140 -7.30 5.42 -10.81
CA ILE A 140 -8.55 6.19 -10.95
C ILE A 140 -9.38 6.13 -9.65
N VAL A 141 -9.57 4.95 -9.07
CA VAL A 141 -10.35 4.80 -7.84
C VAL A 141 -9.68 5.53 -6.67
N LYS A 142 -8.35 5.47 -6.57
CA LYS A 142 -7.58 6.17 -5.53
C LYS A 142 -7.67 7.69 -5.68
N GLN A 143 -7.69 8.21 -6.92
CA GLN A 143 -7.94 9.63 -7.19
C GLN A 143 -9.36 10.04 -6.77
N ALA A 144 -10.37 9.24 -7.10
CA ALA A 144 -11.76 9.49 -6.66
C ALA A 144 -11.89 9.51 -5.13
N ILE A 145 -11.25 8.55 -4.43
CA ILE A 145 -11.19 8.53 -2.96
C ILE A 145 -10.50 9.78 -2.42
N ALA A 146 -9.42 10.25 -3.05
CA ALA A 146 -8.70 11.45 -2.62
C ALA A 146 -9.54 12.71 -2.77
N ILE A 147 -10.30 12.85 -3.86
CA ILE A 147 -11.26 13.93 -4.07
C ILE A 147 -12.35 13.89 -2.98
N GLN A 148 -12.93 12.72 -2.72
CA GLN A 148 -14.01 12.56 -1.74
C GLN A 148 -13.56 12.81 -0.29
N LYS A 149 -12.29 12.54 0.04
CA LYS A 149 -11.73 12.86 1.36
C LYS A 149 -11.62 14.36 1.62
N GLN A 150 -11.56 15.19 0.58
CA GLN A 150 -11.62 16.63 0.73
C GLN A 150 -13.06 17.04 1.00
N LYS A 151 -13.33 17.46 2.24
CA LYS A 151 -14.69 17.66 2.75
C LYS A 151 -15.50 18.62 1.85
N GLY A 152 -16.52 18.07 1.17
CA GLY A 152 -17.44 18.81 0.30
C GLY A 152 -16.89 19.12 -1.09
N TYR A 153 -15.63 18.79 -1.39
CA TYR A 153 -15.02 19.07 -2.69
C TYR A 153 -15.51 18.12 -3.79
N ASP A 154 -15.97 16.92 -3.45
CA ASP A 154 -16.57 15.97 -4.40
C ASP A 154 -17.73 16.58 -5.23
N LYS A 155 -18.58 17.39 -4.58
CA LYS A 155 -19.67 18.12 -5.28
C LYS A 155 -19.13 19.23 -6.16
N VAL A 156 -18.15 19.99 -5.67
CA VAL A 156 -17.52 21.10 -6.39
C VAL A 156 -16.83 20.58 -7.64
N PHE A 157 -16.02 19.53 -7.49
CA PHE A 157 -15.34 18.85 -8.59
C PHE A 157 -16.33 18.42 -9.68
N LEU A 158 -17.42 17.74 -9.30
CA LEU A 158 -18.43 17.31 -10.26
C LEU A 158 -19.06 18.50 -11.01
N GLN A 159 -19.37 19.59 -10.31
CA GLN A 159 -19.88 20.82 -10.93
C GLN A 159 -18.86 21.48 -11.87
N GLU A 160 -17.59 21.54 -11.48
CA GLU A 160 -16.48 22.10 -12.28
C GLU A 160 -16.31 21.34 -13.60
N VAL A 161 -16.54 20.03 -13.59
CA VAL A 161 -16.47 19.18 -14.79
C VAL A 161 -17.81 19.05 -15.53
N GLY A 162 -18.82 19.85 -15.15
CA GLY A 162 -20.12 19.90 -15.82
C GLY A 162 -21.09 18.76 -15.49
N ILE A 163 -20.83 18.00 -14.43
CA ILE A 163 -21.66 16.88 -13.98
C ILE A 163 -22.51 17.32 -12.78
N LYS A 164 -23.83 17.08 -12.87
CA LYS A 164 -24.72 17.30 -11.72
C LYS A 164 -24.41 16.31 -10.60
N PRO A 165 -24.03 16.76 -9.38
CA PRO A 165 -23.66 15.85 -8.31
C PRO A 165 -24.84 15.00 -7.83
N ALA A 166 -24.63 13.70 -7.67
CA ALA A 166 -25.59 12.80 -7.04
C ALA A 166 -25.78 13.11 -5.54
N SER A 167 -26.95 12.73 -5.01
CA SER A 167 -27.31 12.96 -3.60
C SER A 167 -26.46 12.11 -2.63
N ASN A 168 -26.17 10.86 -3.01
CA ASN A 168 -25.36 9.91 -2.26
C ASN A 168 -23.85 10.07 -2.53
N ALA A 169 -23.02 9.91 -1.50
CA ALA A 169 -21.57 9.96 -1.62
C ALA A 169 -20.98 8.81 -2.47
N GLU A 170 -21.54 7.60 -2.39
CA GLU A 170 -21.03 6.48 -3.21
C GLU A 170 -21.35 6.71 -4.69
N LEU A 171 -22.57 7.18 -5.01
CA LEU A 171 -22.93 7.54 -6.39
C LEU A 171 -22.05 8.68 -6.93
N ARG A 172 -21.70 9.68 -6.10
CA ARG A 172 -20.76 10.73 -6.53
C ARG A 172 -19.37 10.19 -6.83
N LYS A 173 -18.89 9.22 -6.04
CA LYS A 173 -17.61 8.56 -6.29
C LYS A 173 -17.62 7.79 -7.61
N GLU A 174 -18.72 7.10 -7.92
CA GLU A 174 -18.92 6.44 -9.23
C GLU A 174 -18.89 7.45 -10.38
N GLN A 175 -19.60 8.59 -10.25
CA GLN A 175 -19.56 9.68 -11.24
C GLN A 175 -18.13 10.19 -11.46
N ILE A 176 -17.34 10.35 -10.38
CA ILE A 176 -15.95 10.79 -10.47
C ILE A 176 -15.09 9.72 -11.18
N ILE A 177 -15.28 8.44 -10.88
CA ILE A 177 -14.55 7.33 -11.52
C ILE A 177 -14.84 7.29 -13.03
N GLU A 178 -16.11 7.39 -13.42
CA GLU A 178 -16.53 7.37 -14.82
C GLU A 178 -15.94 8.56 -15.59
N TYR A 179 -16.00 9.76 -15.01
CA TYR A 179 -15.37 10.95 -15.57
C TYR A 179 -13.86 10.74 -15.78
N LEU A 180 -13.14 10.33 -14.74
CA LEU A 180 -11.69 10.12 -14.82
C LEU A 180 -11.30 9.04 -15.83
N ARG A 181 -12.11 7.98 -15.97
CA ARG A 181 -11.91 6.92 -16.98
C ARG A 181 -12.05 7.47 -18.40
N SER A 182 -13.14 8.20 -18.68
CA SER A 182 -13.37 8.81 -20.00
C SER A 182 -12.24 9.75 -20.46
N LYS A 183 -11.57 10.41 -19.51
CA LYS A 183 -10.45 11.30 -19.81
C LYS A 183 -9.16 10.58 -20.20
N LYS A 184 -8.97 9.32 -19.77
CA LYS A 184 -7.82 8.50 -20.18
C LYS A 184 -8.04 7.78 -21.50
N GLU A 185 -9.28 7.43 -21.84
CA GLU A 185 -9.61 6.78 -23.12
C GLU A 185 -9.67 7.77 -24.30
N GLY A 186 -9.90 9.06 -24.02
CA GLY A 186 -10.03 10.12 -25.04
C GLY A 186 -8.78 10.96 -25.28
N GLY A 187 -7.61 10.57 -24.76
CA GLY A 187 -6.33 11.26 -24.93
C GLY A 187 -5.24 10.31 -25.41
#